data_AF-A0A7J4KM32-F1
#
_entry.id   AF-A0A7J4KM32-F1
#
_cell.length_a   1.000
_cell.length_b   1.000
_cell.length_c   1.000
_cell.angle_alpha   90.00
_cell.angle_beta   90.00
_cell.angle_gamma   90.00
#
_symmetry.space_group_name_H-M   'P 1'
#
loop_
_entity.id
_entity.type
_entity.pdbx_description
1 polymer ?
#
loop_
_entity_poly.entity_id
_entity_poly.type
_entity_poly.pdbx_seq_one_letter_code
_entity_poly.pdbx_strand_id
1 'polypeptide(L)' 'EKHYIEWIELHADEAVYRKFLKPMDKPEAEFCVAAKKLSARDYCNIHGLWKSK' A
#
# COMPACT_ATOMS: atom_id res chain seq x y z
N GLU A 1 -12.87 -7.48 15.60
CA GLU A 1 -13.34 -6.94 14.30
C GLU A 1 -12.61 -7.61 13.14
N LYS A 2 -13.19 -7.62 11.94
CA LYS A 2 -12.47 -8.00 10.73
C LYS A 2 -11.45 -6.89 10.40
N HIS A 3 -10.21 -7.07 10.83
CA HIS A 3 -9.12 -6.09 10.74
C HIS A 3 -8.15 -6.50 9.64
N TYR A 4 -7.98 -5.68 8.60
CA TYR A 4 -7.11 -5.96 7.45
C TYR A 4 -6.67 -4.68 6.74
N ILE A 5 -5.65 -4.81 5.89
CA ILE A 5 -5.20 -3.75 4.97
C ILE A 5 -6.05 -3.82 3.71
N GLU A 6 -6.70 -2.72 3.33
CA GLU A 6 -7.56 -2.64 2.14
C GLU A 6 -6.74 -2.39 0.88
N TRP A 7 -5.67 -1.63 1.00
CA TRP A 7 -4.76 -1.36 -0.10
C TRP A 7 -3.38 -0.95 0.38
N ILE A 8 -2.40 -1.17 -0.51
CA ILE A 8 -1.03 -0.69 -0.40
C ILE A 8 -0.74 0.15 -1.64
N GLU A 9 -0.11 1.30 -1.43
CA GLU A 9 0.34 2.22 -2.46
C GLU A 9 1.86 2.36 -2.47
N LEU A 10 2.42 2.38 -3.67
CA LEU A 10 3.78 2.80 -3.94
C LEU A 10 3.76 4.09 -4.75
N HIS A 11 4.28 5.16 -4.17
CA HIS A 11 4.61 6.38 -4.88
C HIS A 11 6.03 6.24 -5.44
N ALA A 12 6.14 6.31 -6.76
CA ALA A 12 7.38 6.10 -7.51
C ALA A 12 7.59 7.29 -8.46
N ASP A 13 8.42 8.24 -8.04
CA ASP A 13 8.56 9.57 -8.66
C ASP A 13 7.20 10.28 -8.83
N GLU A 14 6.73 10.47 -10.07
CA GLU A 14 5.43 11.10 -10.38
C GLU A 14 4.28 10.09 -10.53
N ALA A 15 4.59 8.79 -10.49
CA ALA A 15 3.61 7.72 -10.62
C ALA A 15 3.14 7.20 -9.25
N VAL A 16 1.89 6.76 -9.20
CA VAL A 16 1.31 6.06 -8.05
C VAL A 16 0.77 4.72 -8.51
N TYR A 17 1.23 3.66 -7.85
CA TYR A 17 0.77 2.30 -8.05
C TYR A 17 -0.02 1.88 -6.82
N ARG A 18 -1.19 1.27 -7.02
CA ARG A 18 -2.05 0.80 -5.92
C ARG A 18 -2.43 -0.65 -6.12
N LYS A 19 -2.24 -1.45 -5.08
CA LYS A 19 -2.75 -2.81 -4.98
C LYS A 19 -3.87 -2.85 -3.94
N PHE A 20 -5.07 -3.22 -4.37
CA PHE A 20 -6.16 -3.57 -3.46
C PHE A 20 -5.98 -5.01 -2.96
N LEU A 21 -6.27 -5.21 -1.68
CA LEU A 21 -6.25 -6.49 -1.00
C LEU A 21 -7.65 -6.84 -0.51
N LYS A 22 -7.94 -8.13 -0.41
CA LYS A 22 -9.16 -8.65 0.18
C LYS A 22 -8.89 -9.07 1.64
N PRO A 23 -9.94 -9.19 2.46
CA PRO A 23 -9.80 -9.86 3.75
C PRO A 23 -9.13 -11.23 3.59
N MET A 24 -8.18 -11.55 4.49
CA MET A 24 -7.34 -12.76 4.49
C MET A 24 -6.22 -12.81 3.45
N ASP A 25 -6.12 -11.85 2.51
CA ASP A 25 -4.89 -11.69 1.74
C ASP A 25 -3.75 -11.31 2.69
N LYS A 26 -2.53 -11.68 2.33
CA LYS A 26 -1.35 -11.21 3.05
C LYS A 26 -1.24 -9.68 2.91
N PRO A 27 -0.86 -8.95 3.96
CA PRO A 27 -0.69 -7.49 3.92
C PRO A 27 0.63 -7.11 3.23
N GLU A 28 0.81 -7.56 1.98
CA GLU A 28 2.00 -7.34 1.17
C GLU A 28 1.63 -7.08 -0.29
N ALA A 29 2.45 -6.29 -0.99
CA ALA A 29 2.31 -6.01 -2.41
C ALA A 29 3.69 -5.82 -3.04
N GLU A 30 3.86 -6.33 -4.26
CA GLU A 30 5.09 -6.21 -5.04
C GLU A 30 4.82 -5.36 -6.29
N PHE A 31 5.75 -4.45 -6.58
CA PHE A 31 5.65 -3.54 -7.72
C PHE A 31 6.99 -3.50 -8.46
N CYS A 32 6.99 -3.86 -9.74
CA CYS A 32 8.16 -3.72 -10.60
C CYS A 32 8.20 -2.31 -11.18
N VAL A 33 9.00 -1.43 -10.59
CA VAL A 33 9.13 -0.02 -11.01
C VAL A 33 10.58 0.38 -11.18
N ALA A 34 10.85 1.31 -12.10
CA ALA A 34 12.12 2.02 -12.20
C ALA A 34 11.89 3.47 -11.78
N ALA A 35 12.30 3.83 -10.56
CA ALA A 35 12.10 5.16 -9.99
C ALA A 35 13.26 5.57 -9.08
N LYS A 36 13.46 6.89 -8.92
CA LYS A 36 14.52 7.45 -8.05
C LYS A 36 14.04 7.69 -6.63
N LYS A 37 12.77 8.09 -6.48
CA LYS A 37 12.15 8.36 -5.18
C LYS A 37 11.02 7.36 -4.95
N LEU A 38 11.07 6.70 -3.81
CA LEU A 38 10.06 5.75 -3.37
C LEU A 38 9.49 6.19 -2.03
N SER A 39 8.18 6.07 -1.87
CA SER A 39 7.53 6.05 -0.56
C SER A 39 6.30 5.15 -0.62
N ALA A 40 5.99 4.49 0.48
CA ALA A 40 4.88 3.56 0.57
C ALA A 40 3.85 4.00 1.60
N ARG A 41 2.59 3.68 1.32
CA ARG A 41 1.46 3.89 2.24
C ARG A 41 0.56 2.67 2.22
N ASP A 42 -0.10 2.43 3.32
CA ASP A 42 -1.12 1.40 3.44
C ASP A 42 -2.34 1.97 4.15
N TYR A 43 -3.48 1.35 3.90
CA TYR A 43 -4.72 1.73 4.53
C TYR A 43 -5.34 0.55 5.24
N CYS A 44 -5.41 0.66 6.55
CA CYS A 44 -6.11 -0.26 7.41
C CYS A 44 -7.58 0.15 7.51
N ASN A 45 -8.50 -0.80 7.37
CA ASN A 45 -9.93 -0.53 7.40
C ASN A 45 -10.42 0.09 8.73
N ILE A 46 -9.70 -0.11 9.83
CA ILE A 46 -10.05 0.43 11.17
C ILE A 46 -9.07 1.51 11.67
N HIS A 47 -7.80 1.47 11.27
CA HIS A 47 -6.78 2.42 11.72
C HIS A 47 -6.49 3.52 10.68
N GLY A 48 -7.15 3.47 9.52
CA GLY A 48 -6.98 4.46 8.46
C GLY A 48 -5.62 4.39 7.78
N LEU A 49 -5.13 5.57 7.35
CA LEU A 49 -3.92 5.70 6.53
C LEU A 49 -2.65 5.65 7.37
N TRP A 50 -1.74 4.74 7.01
CA TRP A 50 -0.38 4.67 7.52
C TRP A 50 0.60 5.06 6.40
N LYS A 51 1.67 5.78 6.77
CA LYS A 51 2.70 6.23 5.84
C LYS A 51 4.08 6.00 6.44
N SER A 52 4.96 5.33 5.70
CA SER A 52 6.39 5.33 5.99
C SER A 52 7.07 6.43 5.20
N LYS A 53 8.06 7.09 5.81
CA LYS A 53 8.98 7.98 5.10
C LYS A 53 10.12 7.19 4.51
#